data_AF-A0A3N9UQJ7-F1
#
_entry.id   AF-A0A3N9UQJ7-F1
#
_cell.length_a   1.000
_cell.length_b   1.000
_cell.length_c   1.000
_cell.angle_alpha   90.00
_cell.angle_beta   90.00
_cell.angle_gamma   90.00
#
_symmetry.space_group_name_H-M   'P 1'
#
loop_
_entity.id
_entity.type
_entity.pdbx_description
1 polymer ?
#
loop_
_entity_poly.entity_id
_entity_poly.type
_entity_poly.pdbx_seq_one_letter_code
_entity_poly.pdbx_strand_id
1 'polypeptide(L)'
;MNYIEIHVNIINTKGDFISTAVSVRLPDDMARCLEDLAKTIERPKTYVIRKAIEEYLKEYSDYLIALERLNDKDDKIVSDEEMMELLGIQD
;
A
#
# COMPACT_ATOMS: atom_id res chain seq x y z
N MET A 1 -29.44 -4.07 7.79
CA MET A 1 -27.96 -3.92 7.79
C MET A 1 -27.67 -3.06 6.57
N ASN A 2 -27.38 -1.78 6.80
CA ASN A 2 -27.18 -0.82 5.71
C ASN A 2 -25.73 -0.93 5.25
N TYR A 3 -25.50 -0.92 3.95
CA TYR A 3 -24.16 -0.95 3.38
C TYR A 3 -24.06 0.13 2.33
N ILE A 4 -22.91 0.80 2.27
CA ILE A 4 -22.59 1.76 1.22
C ILE A 4 -21.82 1.02 0.14
N GLU A 5 -22.29 1.13 -1.11
CA GLU A 5 -21.62 0.57 -2.27
C GLU A 5 -20.64 1.59 -2.85
N ILE A 6 -19.35 1.25 -2.91
CA ILE A 6 -18.33 2.13 -3.48
C ILE A 6 -17.91 1.58 -4.85
N HIS A 7 -18.18 2.33 -5.91
CA HIS A 7 -17.65 2.07 -7.24
C HIS A 7 -16.30 2.77 -7.40
N VAL A 8 -15.21 2.01 -7.41
CA VAL A 8 -13.88 2.55 -7.70
C VAL A 8 -13.56 2.33 -9.18
N ASN A 9 -13.48 3.41 -9.96
CA ASN A 9 -13.01 3.37 -11.34
C ASN A 9 -11.51 3.69 -11.36
N ILE A 10 -10.68 2.70 -11.73
CA ILE A 10 -9.24 2.86 -11.89
C ILE A 10 -8.96 3.06 -13.38
N ILE A 11 -8.50 4.25 -13.76
CA ILE A 11 -8.10 4.57 -15.15
C ILE A 11 -6.58 4.69 -15.17
N ASN A 12 -5.92 3.77 -15.86
CA ASN A 12 -4.50 3.88 -16.21
C ASN A 12 -4.39 4.48 -17.63
N THR A 13 -3.28 5.14 -17.97
CA THR A 13 -3.08 5.87 -19.24
C THR A 13 -2.01 5.27 -20.16
N LYS A 14 -1.48 4.06 -19.88
CA LYS A 14 -0.63 3.34 -20.84
C LYS A 14 -1.03 1.89 -21.11
N GLY A 15 -1.37 1.62 -22.37
CA GLY A 15 -0.95 0.40 -23.08
C GLY A 15 -2.01 -0.67 -23.26
N ASP A 16 -2.44 -1.32 -22.19
CA ASP A 16 -3.37 -2.45 -22.25
C ASP A 16 -4.26 -2.43 -20.99
N PHE A 17 -5.57 -2.21 -21.15
CA PHE A 17 -6.45 -1.91 -20.02
C PHE A 17 -7.46 -3.00 -19.73
N ILE A 18 -7.30 -3.64 -18.57
CA ILE A 18 -8.43 -4.20 -17.85
C ILE A 18 -9.03 -3.05 -17.02
N SER A 19 -10.18 -2.55 -17.43
CA SER A 19 -11.02 -1.71 -16.57
C SER A 19 -11.77 -2.64 -15.61
N THR A 20 -11.29 -2.75 -14.38
CA THR A 20 -11.97 -3.53 -13.33
C THR A 20 -12.58 -2.57 -12.33
N ALA A 21 -13.92 -2.56 -12.27
CA ALA A 21 -14.64 -1.96 -11.17
C ALA A 21 -14.81 -3.00 -10.06
N VAL A 22 -14.49 -2.61 -8.83
CA VAL A 22 -14.70 -3.45 -7.64
C VAL A 22 -15.70 -2.75 -6.73
N SER A 23 -16.68 -3.52 -6.24
CA SER A 23 -17.67 -3.08 -5.26
C SER A 23 -17.40 -3.80 -3.94
N VAL A 24 -17.24 -3.03 -2.86
CA VAL A 24 -16.95 -3.55 -1.51
C VAL A 24 -17.93 -2.95 -0.52
N ARG A 25 -18.47 -3.80 0.36
CA ARG A 25 -19.32 -3.37 1.47
C ARG A 25 -18.45 -2.99 2.66
N LEU A 26 -18.59 -1.75 3.13
CA LEU A 26 -17.93 -1.28 4.35
C LEU A 26 -18.93 -1.19 5.51
N PRO A 27 -18.51 -1.52 6.75
CA PRO A 27 -19.21 -1.14 7.96
C PRO A 27 -19.46 0.38 8.05
N ASP A 28 -20.55 0.79 8.68
CA ASP A 28 -20.98 2.20 8.77
C ASP A 28 -19.94 3.12 9.44
N ASP A 29 -19.24 2.62 10.45
CA ASP A 29 -18.15 3.31 11.15
C ASP A 29 -16.97 3.54 10.20
N MET A 30 -16.55 2.51 9.47
CA MET A 30 -15.46 2.61 8.50
C MET A 30 -15.80 3.58 7.37
N ALA A 31 -17.04 3.56 6.88
CA ALA A 31 -17.49 4.48 5.85
C ALA A 31 -17.48 5.93 6.31
N ARG A 32 -17.83 6.20 7.59
CA ARG A 32 -17.73 7.54 8.19
C ARG A 32 -16.29 7.98 8.32
N CYS A 33 -15.40 7.13 8.84
CA CYS A 33 -13.97 7.44 8.92
C CYS A 33 -13.36 7.77 7.56
N LEU A 34 -13.73 7.03 6.52
CA LEU A 34 -13.30 7.30 5.14
C LEU A 34 -13.81 8.66 4.64
N GLU A 35 -15.08 8.98 4.90
CA GLU A 35 -15.69 10.26 4.53
C GLU A 35 -15.01 11.43 5.25
N ASP A 36 -14.74 11.29 6.54
CA ASP A 36 -14.11 12.33 7.36
C ASP A 36 -12.66 12.57 6.91
N LEU A 37 -11.89 11.50 6.72
CA LEU A 37 -10.52 11.60 6.21
C LEU A 37 -10.48 12.27 4.84
N ALA A 38 -11.36 11.86 3.92
CA ALA A 38 -11.47 12.44 2.58
C ALA A 38 -11.73 13.95 2.64
N LYS A 39 -12.63 14.40 3.53
CA LYS A 39 -12.89 15.82 3.78
C LYS A 39 -11.69 16.54 4.37
N THR A 40 -11.05 15.97 5.39
CA THR A 40 -9.90 16.58 6.07
C THR A 40 -8.74 16.84 5.13
N ILE A 41 -8.47 15.93 4.19
CA ILE A 41 -7.37 16.08 3.23
C ILE A 41 -7.81 16.73 1.91
N GLU A 42 -9.07 17.13 1.80
CA GLU A 42 -9.69 17.74 0.62
C GLU A 42 -9.52 16.89 -0.66
N ARG A 43 -9.73 15.58 -0.55
CA ARG A 43 -9.65 14.64 -1.67
C ARG A 43 -10.90 13.76 -1.75
N PRO A 44 -11.28 13.25 -2.94
CA PRO A 44 -12.40 12.33 -3.05
C PRO A 44 -12.08 10.99 -2.37
N LYS A 45 -13.11 10.29 -1.86
CA LYS A 45 -12.97 8.95 -1.24
C LYS A 45 -12.21 7.95 -2.13
N THR A 46 -12.42 8.02 -3.44
CA THR A 46 -11.71 7.17 -4.42
C THR A 46 -10.21 7.39 -4.40
N TYR A 47 -9.74 8.62 -4.15
CA TYR A 47 -8.31 8.91 -3.99
C TYR A 47 -7.76 8.21 -2.76
N VAL A 48 -8.46 8.31 -1.61
CA VAL A 48 -8.04 7.69 -0.35
C VAL A 48 -7.99 6.17 -0.48
N ILE A 49 -9.04 5.55 -1.05
CA ILE A 49 -9.09 4.09 -1.27
C ILE A 49 -7.96 3.64 -2.19
N ARG A 50 -7.78 4.31 -3.33
CA ARG A 50 -6.69 3.98 -4.26
C ARG A 50 -5.34 4.10 -3.57
N LYS A 51 -5.12 5.17 -2.80
CA LYS A 51 -3.88 5.35 -2.05
C LYS A 51 -3.65 4.28 -0.99
N ALA A 52 -4.67 3.92 -0.23
CA ALA A 52 -4.58 2.86 0.76
C ALA A 52 -4.22 1.52 0.11
N ILE A 53 -4.81 1.19 -1.05
CA ILE A 53 -4.48 -0.02 -1.80
C ILE A 53 -3.03 0.04 -2.33
N GLU A 54 -2.62 1.16 -2.92
CA GLU A 54 -1.25 1.36 -3.41
C GLU A 54 -0.21 1.16 -2.30
N GLU A 55 -0.40 1.81 -1.14
CA GLU A 55 0.51 1.69 0.00
C GLU A 55 0.49 0.27 0.58
N TYR A 56 -0.68 -0.34 0.75
CA TYR A 56 -0.77 -1.72 1.27
C TYR A 56 -0.05 -2.73 0.37
N LEU A 57 -0.23 -2.63 -0.96
CA LEU A 57 0.46 -3.50 -1.90
C LEU A 57 1.97 -3.29 -1.88
N LYS A 58 2.42 -2.03 -1.76
CA LYS A 58 3.84 -1.70 -1.66
C LYS A 58 4.45 -2.26 -0.37
N GLU A 59 3.84 -1.98 0.78
CA GLU A 59 4.30 -2.49 2.08
C GLU A 59 4.33 -4.02 2.11
N TYR A 60 3.31 -4.68 1.55
CA TYR A 60 3.27 -6.14 1.49
C TYR A 60 4.35 -6.71 0.58
N SER A 61 4.64 -6.06 -0.55
CA SER A 61 5.76 -6.44 -1.43
C SER A 61 7.10 -6.32 -0.72
N ASP A 62 7.35 -5.20 -0.04
CA ASP A 62 8.58 -4.96 0.72
C ASP A 62 8.73 -5.99 1.86
N TYR A 63 7.64 -6.31 2.56
CA TYR A 63 7.59 -7.35 3.58
C TYR A 63 8.00 -8.73 3.03
N LEU A 64 7.47 -9.13 1.86
CA LEU A 64 7.80 -10.42 1.27
C LEU A 64 9.29 -10.51 0.88
N ILE A 65 9.85 -9.43 0.33
CA ILE A 65 11.28 -9.37 0.01
C ILE A 65 12.13 -9.50 1.28
N ALA A 66 11.75 -8.80 2.36
CA ALA A 66 12.45 -8.90 3.64
C ALA A 66 12.36 -10.32 4.22
N LEU A 67 11.19 -10.96 4.12
CA LEU A 67 10.99 -12.33 4.58
C LEU A 67 11.79 -13.35 3.77
N GLU A 68 11.88 -13.16 2.45
CA GLU A 68 12.70 -14.00 1.58
C GLU A 68 14.17 -13.91 1.99
N ARG A 69 14.72 -12.69 2.12
CA ARG A 69 16.10 -12.46 2.58
C ARG A 69 16.36 -13.06 3.96
N LEU A 70 15.43 -12.88 4.90
CA LEU A 70 15.56 -13.44 6.25
C LEU A 70 15.66 -14.98 6.25
N ASN A 71 14.99 -15.64 5.31
CA ASN A 71 14.99 -17.11 5.21
C ASN A 71 16.13 -17.64 4.32
N ASP A 72 16.87 -16.77 3.64
CA ASP A 72 18.02 -17.15 2.84
C ASP A 72 19.19 -17.52 3.76
N LYS A 73 19.51 -18.81 3.83
CA LYS A 73 20.58 -19.35 4.67
C LYS A 73 21.97 -19.10 4.10
N ASP A 74 22.04 -18.76 2.82
CA ASP A 74 23.28 -18.46 2.11
C ASP A 74 23.55 -16.95 2.07
N ASP A 75 22.71 -16.13 2.73
CA ASP A 75 22.89 -14.68 2.80
C ASP A 75 24.17 -14.33 3.59
N LYS A 76 24.90 -13.33 3.07
CA LYS A 76 26.21 -12.96 3.64
C LYS A 76 25.98 -12.22 4.96
N ILE A 77 26.46 -12.81 6.06
CA ILE A 77 26.59 -12.10 7.33
C ILE A 77 27.74 -11.10 7.21
N VAL A 78 27.46 -9.84 7.51
CA VAL A 78 28.43 -8.74 7.55
C VAL A 78 28.61 -8.24 8.98
N SER A 79 29.76 -7.64 9.30
CA SER A 79 29.95 -6.97 10.59
C SER A 79 29.23 -5.63 10.65
N ASP A 80 29.11 -5.06 11.85
CA ASP A 80 28.52 -3.72 12.03
C ASP A 80 29.32 -2.66 11.26
N GLU A 81 30.65 -2.77 11.21
CA GLU A 81 31.50 -1.87 10.41
C GLU A 81 31.24 -2.00 8.91
N GLU A 82 31.17 -3.22 8.38
CA GLU A 82 30.85 -3.48 6.97
C GLU A 82 29.44 -2.99 6.60
N MET A 83 28.47 -3.14 7.51
CA MET A 83 27.11 -2.64 7.32
C MET A 83 27.06 -1.10 7.24
N MET A 84 27.78 -0.42 8.12
CA MET A 84 27.85 1.05 8.12
C MET A 84 28.50 1.58 6.83
N GLU A 85 29.55 0.92 6.34
CA GLU A 85 30.18 1.22 5.05
C GLU A 85 29.19 1.04 3.88
N LEU A 86 28.45 -0.07 3.84
CA LEU A 86 27.44 -0.35 2.81
C LEU A 86 26.28 0.66 2.80
N LEU A 87 25.90 1.18 3.98
CA LEU A 87 24.85 2.18 4.12
C LEU A 87 25.35 3.61 3.86
N GLY A 88 26.65 3.81 3.63
CA GLY A 88 27.25 5.12 3.42
C GLY A 88 27.23 6.02 4.66
N ILE A 89 27.22 5.41 5.85
CA ILE A 89 27.25 6.12 7.13
C ILE A 89 28.70 6.10 7.62
N GLN A 90 29.36 7.26 7.62
CA GLN A 90 30.71 7.46 8.16
C GLN A 90 30.60 8.36 9.40
N ASP A 91 31.21 7.95 10.51
CA ASP A 91 31.45 8.82 11.67
C ASP A 91 32.43 9.96 11.34
#